data_AF-A0A452ZBK8-F1
#
_entry.id   AF-A0A452ZBK8-F1
#
_cell.length_a   1.000
_cell.length_b   1.000
_cell.length_c   1.000
_cell.angle_alpha   90.00
_cell.angle_beta   90.00
_cell.angle_gamma   90.00
#
_symmetry.space_group_name_H-M   'P 1'
#
loop_
_entity.id
_entity.type
_entity.pdbx_description
1 polymer ?
#
loop_
_entity_poly.entity_id
_entity_poly.type
_entity_poly.pdbx_seq_one_letter_code
_entity_poly.pdbx_strand_id
1 'polypeptide(L)'
;MRNAHDLLSSCSIEVPEVKDNNEYLHSGLPFIIFLHPALGPFWDIVKQKFIGGSISKGSELQIEVAEFLWQDVELDGSLIILADNIMGSTKRNTDGEQVLHYGARYGRCKLQNVKIVNEGISWDSPSNVYWQHHVERSESLKIILHGNAEFEAKDVVLKGNHMFEVPDGHRMCIIQDEAGFTVKLDPISKEMMDSGTWYWEYTLDGAHVKLNMVDLCGDGTNCRFLIH
;
A
#
# COMPACT_ATOMS: atom_id res chain seq x y z
N MET A 1 16.49 -6.68 -5.25
CA MET A 1 15.97 -7.97 -4.77
C MET A 1 16.41 -8.31 -3.36
N ARG A 2 17.70 -8.58 -3.08
CA ARG A 2 18.17 -8.92 -1.72
C ARG A 2 17.78 -7.88 -0.67
N ASN A 3 17.93 -6.59 -0.98
CA ASN A 3 17.48 -5.51 -0.09
C ASN A 3 15.98 -5.56 0.23
N ALA A 4 15.13 -5.91 -0.74
CA ALA A 4 13.68 -6.03 -0.53
C ALA A 4 13.34 -7.27 0.30
N HIS A 5 14.01 -8.39 0.02
CA HIS A 5 13.92 -9.60 0.84
C HIS A 5 14.29 -9.32 2.30
N ASP A 6 15.45 -8.68 2.55
CA ASP A 6 15.96 -8.41 3.89
C ASP A 6 15.06 -7.43 4.65
N LEU A 7 14.57 -6.38 3.95
CA LEU A 7 13.61 -5.44 4.50
C LEU A 7 12.32 -6.14 4.92
N LEU A 8 11.65 -6.86 4.01
CA LEU A 8 10.36 -7.48 4.30
C LEU A 8 10.47 -8.66 5.27
N SER A 9 11.53 -9.47 5.19
CA SER A 9 11.81 -10.52 6.19
C SER A 9 11.91 -9.92 7.58
N SER A 10 12.52 -8.74 7.72
CA SER A 10 12.63 -8.05 8.99
C SER A 10 11.31 -7.44 9.51
N CYS A 11 10.28 -7.40 8.66
CA CYS A 11 8.89 -7.06 8.99
C CYS A 11 8.07 -8.29 9.43
N SER A 12 8.70 -9.46 9.60
CA SER A 12 8.04 -10.76 9.82
C SER A 12 7.20 -11.26 8.64
N ILE A 13 7.43 -10.75 7.43
CA ILE A 13 6.76 -11.22 6.22
C ILE A 13 7.52 -12.44 5.68
N GLU A 14 6.82 -13.54 5.45
CA GLU A 14 7.37 -14.69 4.76
C GLU A 14 7.58 -14.34 3.28
N VAL A 15 8.83 -14.33 2.83
CA VAL A 15 9.20 -14.02 1.44
C VAL A 15 10.04 -15.16 0.85
N PRO A 16 9.95 -15.44 -0.46
CA PRO A 16 10.70 -16.52 -1.08
C PRO A 16 12.20 -16.23 -1.04
N GLU A 17 13.01 -17.26 -0.81
CA GLU A 17 14.46 -17.10 -0.71
C GLU A 17 15.07 -16.58 -2.02
N VAL A 18 15.95 -15.57 -1.89
CA VAL A 18 16.74 -15.07 -3.02
C VAL A 18 18.05 -15.87 -3.11
N LYS A 19 18.06 -16.84 -4.03
CA LYS A 19 19.18 -17.76 -4.24
C LYS A 19 20.41 -17.08 -4.85
N ASP A 20 21.48 -17.85 -5.09
CA ASP A 20 22.71 -17.32 -5.68
C ASP A 20 22.53 -16.85 -7.14
N ASN A 21 23.54 -16.13 -7.65
CA ASN A 21 23.48 -15.54 -8.98
C ASN A 21 23.47 -16.59 -10.11
N ASN A 22 24.02 -17.79 -9.88
CA ASN A 22 24.03 -18.85 -10.88
C ASN A 22 22.63 -19.43 -11.03
N GLU A 23 21.93 -19.64 -9.91
CA GLU A 23 20.57 -20.14 -9.93
C GLU A 23 19.59 -19.10 -10.49
N TYR A 24 19.81 -17.81 -10.20
CA TYR A 24 19.05 -16.70 -10.79
C TYR A 24 19.03 -16.72 -12.33
N LEU A 25 20.17 -17.04 -12.97
CA LEU A 25 20.26 -17.14 -14.44
C LEU A 25 19.38 -18.26 -15.03
N HIS A 26 19.03 -19.26 -14.22
CA HIS A 26 18.28 -20.43 -14.67
C HIS A 26 16.83 -20.47 -14.20
N SER A 27 16.53 -19.93 -13.01
CA SER A 27 15.20 -20.01 -12.38
C SER A 27 14.40 -18.72 -12.43
N GLY A 28 14.98 -17.62 -12.91
CA GLY A 28 14.33 -16.31 -12.95
C GLY A 28 14.18 -15.65 -11.57
N LEU A 29 13.44 -14.55 -11.53
CA LEU A 29 13.19 -13.78 -10.31
C LEU A 29 12.18 -14.53 -9.42
N PRO A 30 12.43 -14.65 -8.11
CA PRO A 30 11.46 -15.26 -7.19
C PRO A 30 10.25 -14.36 -6.92
N PHE A 31 10.37 -13.04 -7.13
CA PHE A 31 9.31 -12.04 -6.98
C PHE A 31 9.79 -10.68 -7.55
N ILE A 32 8.88 -9.72 -7.69
CA ILE A 32 9.19 -8.32 -8.05
C ILE A 32 8.62 -7.38 -6.98
N ILE A 33 9.45 -6.51 -6.40
CA ILE A 33 9.02 -5.56 -5.37
C ILE A 33 9.50 -4.14 -5.71
N PHE A 34 8.57 -3.20 -5.72
CA PHE A 34 8.81 -1.76 -5.83
C PHE A 34 8.13 -1.03 -4.69
N LEU A 35 8.94 -0.38 -3.85
CA LEU A 35 8.46 0.40 -2.71
C LEU A 35 8.90 1.85 -2.91
N HIS A 36 7.95 2.77 -2.93
CA HIS A 36 8.26 4.18 -3.06
C HIS A 36 8.99 4.70 -1.81
N PRO A 37 10.08 5.48 -1.92
CA PRO A 37 10.85 5.96 -0.76
C PRO A 37 10.04 6.76 0.28
N ALA A 38 8.92 7.34 -0.15
CA ALA A 38 8.00 8.07 0.73
C ALA A 38 7.32 7.19 1.80
N LEU A 39 7.35 5.86 1.67
CA LEU A 39 6.88 4.94 2.72
C LEU A 39 7.64 5.14 4.03
N GLY A 40 8.91 5.51 3.96
CA GLY A 40 9.74 5.80 5.11
C GLY A 40 11.20 5.85 4.71
N PRO A 41 11.93 6.96 4.99
CA PRO A 41 13.34 7.09 4.62
C PRO A 41 14.25 6.09 5.37
N PHE A 42 13.75 5.52 6.47
CA PHE A 42 14.48 4.56 7.30
C PHE A 42 13.72 3.23 7.38
N TRP A 43 14.46 2.12 7.38
CA TRP A 43 13.88 0.78 7.52
C TRP A 43 13.06 0.63 8.81
N ASP A 44 13.48 1.28 9.90
CA ASP A 44 12.75 1.29 11.17
C ASP A 44 11.33 1.86 11.05
N ILE A 45 11.10 2.81 10.13
CA ILE A 45 9.76 3.35 9.84
C ILE A 45 8.97 2.35 9.00
N VAL A 46 9.58 1.80 7.96
CA VAL A 46 8.90 0.85 7.05
C VAL A 46 8.45 -0.40 7.80
N LYS A 47 9.26 -0.93 8.74
CA LYS A 47 8.91 -2.08 9.59
C LYS A 47 7.69 -1.87 10.49
N GLN A 48 7.28 -0.63 10.72
CA GLN A 48 6.08 -0.31 11.50
C GLN A 48 4.83 -0.20 10.62
N LYS A 49 5.01 0.01 9.31
CA LYS A 49 3.93 0.05 8.30
C LYS A 49 3.66 -1.32 7.67
N PHE A 50 4.65 -2.21 7.68
CA PHE A 50 4.56 -3.59 7.22
C PHE A 50 4.75 -4.52 8.41
N ILE A 51 3.73 -5.28 8.75
CA ILE A 51 3.78 -6.22 9.87
C ILE A 51 3.22 -7.55 9.35
N GLY A 52 4.04 -8.61 9.37
CA GLY A 52 3.73 -10.01 9.07
C GLY A 52 3.01 -10.34 7.75
N GLY A 53 2.53 -11.58 7.59
CA GLY A 53 1.91 -12.07 6.35
C GLY A 53 2.91 -12.77 5.41
N SER A 54 2.58 -12.86 4.12
CA SER A 54 3.42 -13.59 3.15
C SER A 54 3.35 -13.06 1.73
N ILE A 55 4.41 -13.29 0.97
CA ILE A 55 4.49 -13.05 -0.47
C ILE A 55 4.91 -14.36 -1.14
N SER A 56 4.09 -14.87 -2.05
CA SER A 56 4.33 -16.15 -2.74
C SER A 56 5.35 -16.00 -3.87
N LYS A 57 6.00 -17.10 -4.25
CA LYS A 57 6.92 -17.11 -5.39
C LYS A 57 6.19 -16.68 -6.67
N GLY A 58 6.84 -15.83 -7.48
CA GLY A 58 6.28 -15.27 -8.71
C GLY A 58 5.39 -14.04 -8.47
N SER A 59 5.21 -13.61 -7.22
CA SER A 59 4.37 -12.46 -6.90
C SER A 59 5.05 -11.13 -7.22
N GLU A 60 4.22 -10.11 -7.35
CA GLU A 60 4.62 -8.74 -7.54
C GLU A 60 3.95 -7.81 -6.52
N LEU A 61 4.74 -6.93 -5.92
CA LEU A 61 4.27 -5.90 -5.01
C LEU A 61 4.78 -4.52 -5.45
N GLN A 62 3.88 -3.63 -5.83
CA GLN A 62 4.19 -2.23 -6.15
C GLN A 62 3.40 -1.30 -5.24
N ILE A 63 4.10 -0.53 -4.40
CA ILE A 63 3.52 0.41 -3.45
C ILE A 63 4.03 1.82 -3.75
N GLU A 64 3.20 2.62 -4.41
CA GLU A 64 3.42 4.04 -4.71
C GLU A 64 2.47 4.93 -3.90
N VAL A 65 2.56 4.80 -2.58
CA VAL A 65 1.82 5.59 -1.61
C VAL A 65 2.69 5.79 -0.36
N ALA A 66 2.56 6.93 0.32
CA ALA A 66 3.34 7.21 1.53
C ALA A 66 2.66 6.72 2.82
N GLU A 67 1.34 6.90 2.94
CA GLU A 67 0.55 6.41 4.08
C GLU A 67 -0.03 5.04 3.74
N PHE A 68 0.64 4.04 4.27
CA PHE A 68 0.33 2.65 4.04
C PHE A 68 0.28 1.90 5.36
N LEU A 69 -0.67 0.97 5.48
CA LEU A 69 -0.65 -0.08 6.49
C LEU A 69 -0.83 -1.43 5.80
N TRP A 70 0.09 -2.33 6.11
CA TRP A 70 0.04 -3.76 5.87
C TRP A 70 0.09 -4.47 7.21
N GLN A 71 -0.91 -5.27 7.53
CA GLN A 71 -0.87 -6.13 8.72
C GLN A 71 -1.33 -7.54 8.37
N ASP A 72 -0.38 -8.41 8.10
CA ASP A 72 -0.50 -9.82 7.83
C ASP A 72 -1.23 -10.21 6.52
N VAL A 73 -1.13 -9.34 5.50
CA VAL A 73 -1.65 -9.65 4.15
C VAL A 73 -0.91 -10.83 3.53
N GLU A 74 -1.65 -11.72 2.87
CA GLU A 74 -1.13 -12.83 2.07
C GLU A 74 -1.24 -12.49 0.58
N LEU A 75 -0.11 -12.44 -0.11
CA LEU A 75 -0.06 -12.12 -1.54
C LEU A 75 0.39 -13.33 -2.36
N ASP A 76 -0.47 -13.75 -3.28
CA ASP A 76 -0.17 -14.71 -4.34
C ASP A 76 -0.59 -14.11 -5.69
N GLY A 77 0.36 -13.59 -6.45
CA GLY A 77 0.13 -12.85 -7.70
C GLY A 77 0.59 -11.38 -7.63
N SER A 78 -0.08 -10.49 -8.35
CA SER A 78 0.28 -9.07 -8.46
C SER A 78 -0.62 -8.15 -7.62
N LEU A 79 0.00 -7.29 -6.79
CA LEU A 79 -0.63 -6.16 -6.09
C LEU A 79 0.06 -4.86 -6.49
N ILE A 80 -0.74 -3.90 -6.97
CA ILE A 80 -0.27 -2.58 -7.42
C ILE A 80 -1.11 -1.49 -6.76
N ILE A 81 -0.47 -0.58 -6.03
CA ILE A 81 -1.13 0.55 -5.36
C ILE A 81 -0.48 1.84 -5.84
N LEU A 82 -1.25 2.71 -6.48
CA LEU A 82 -0.81 3.97 -7.06
C LEU A 82 -1.59 5.13 -6.45
N ALA A 83 -0.90 6.17 -6.02
CA ALA A 83 -1.53 7.43 -5.61
C ALA A 83 -1.04 8.58 -6.49
N ASP A 84 -1.96 9.43 -6.97
CA ASP A 84 -1.60 10.63 -7.74
C ASP A 84 -0.76 11.59 -6.89
N ASN A 85 -1.23 11.83 -5.67
CA ASN A 85 -0.55 12.62 -4.67
C ASN A 85 0.16 11.67 -3.71
N ILE A 86 1.44 11.36 -3.94
CA ILE A 86 2.19 10.46 -3.05
C ILE A 86 2.67 11.18 -1.78
N MET A 87 3.17 12.42 -1.93
CA MET A 87 3.83 13.16 -0.83
C MET A 87 3.01 14.36 -0.32
N GLY A 88 1.91 14.70 -0.98
CA GLY A 88 1.07 15.84 -0.65
C GLY A 88 0.40 16.46 -1.86
N SER A 89 -0.44 17.47 -1.62
CA SER A 89 -1.16 18.20 -2.67
C SER A 89 -0.47 19.50 -3.06
N THR A 90 -0.64 19.89 -4.31
CA THR A 90 -0.15 21.17 -4.81
C THR A 90 -1.19 22.27 -4.60
N LYS A 91 -0.82 23.39 -3.98
CA LYS A 91 -1.67 24.59 -3.89
C LYS A 91 -1.04 25.73 -4.66
N ARG A 92 -1.87 26.59 -5.23
CA ARG A 92 -1.38 27.85 -5.81
C ARG A 92 -1.11 28.83 -4.70
N ASN A 93 0.10 29.41 -4.69
CA ASN A 93 0.42 30.52 -3.81
C ASN A 93 -0.25 31.83 -4.31
N THR A 94 -0.06 32.91 -3.56
CA THR A 94 -0.57 34.25 -3.91
C THR A 94 -0.04 34.78 -5.25
N ASP A 95 1.09 34.26 -5.71
CA ASP A 95 1.77 34.63 -6.95
C ASP A 95 1.35 33.74 -8.15
N GLY A 96 0.45 32.78 -7.92
CA GLY A 96 -0.07 31.86 -8.93
C GLY A 96 0.81 30.63 -9.21
N GLU A 97 1.94 30.48 -8.52
CA GLU A 97 2.83 29.34 -8.63
C GLU A 97 2.28 28.11 -7.89
N GLN A 98 2.51 26.95 -8.46
CA GLN A 98 2.13 25.65 -7.88
C GLN A 98 3.18 25.19 -6.86
N VAL A 99 2.83 25.22 -5.58
CA VAL A 99 3.71 24.80 -4.48
C VAL A 99 3.21 23.49 -3.89
N LEU A 100 4.10 22.50 -3.77
CA LEU A 100 3.79 21.23 -3.12
C LEU A 100 3.71 21.42 -1.60
N HIS A 101 2.55 21.11 -1.01
CA HIS A 101 2.34 21.06 0.42
C HIS A 101 2.49 19.62 0.91
N TYR A 102 3.66 19.30 1.46
CA TYR A 102 3.95 17.97 1.99
C TYR A 102 3.01 17.59 3.14
N GLY A 103 2.65 16.31 3.21
CA GLY A 103 1.97 15.71 4.36
C GLY A 103 0.50 16.08 4.52
N ALA A 104 -0.14 16.66 3.49
CA ALA A 104 -1.58 16.93 3.48
C ALA A 104 -2.22 16.53 2.15
N ARG A 105 -3.42 15.95 2.21
CA ARG A 105 -4.26 15.56 1.05
C ARG A 105 -3.57 14.63 0.04
N TYR A 106 -3.26 13.43 0.49
CA TYR A 106 -2.56 12.42 -0.29
C TYR A 106 -3.20 11.05 -0.07
N GLY A 107 -2.93 10.12 -1.00
CA GLY A 107 -3.56 8.80 -0.99
C GLY A 107 -3.18 8.01 0.27
N ARG A 108 -4.14 7.28 0.85
CA ARG A 108 -3.89 6.34 1.95
C ARG A 108 -4.42 4.97 1.62
N CYS A 109 -3.69 3.94 1.98
CA CYS A 109 -4.16 2.56 1.82
C CYS A 109 -3.91 1.75 3.09
N LYS A 110 -4.97 1.06 3.54
CA LYS A 110 -4.97 0.22 4.74
C LYS A 110 -5.45 -1.18 4.38
N LEU A 111 -4.58 -2.17 4.52
CA LEU A 111 -4.88 -3.58 4.28
C LEU A 111 -4.66 -4.36 5.58
N GLN A 112 -5.71 -5.02 6.08
CA GLN A 112 -5.67 -5.79 7.32
C GLN A 112 -6.30 -7.17 7.09
N ASN A 113 -5.55 -8.24 7.30
CA ASN A 113 -6.01 -9.62 7.09
C ASN A 113 -6.63 -9.83 5.70
N VAL A 114 -5.97 -9.30 4.67
CA VAL A 114 -6.42 -9.43 3.28
C VAL A 114 -5.67 -10.57 2.62
N LYS A 115 -6.38 -11.43 1.89
CA LYS A 115 -5.76 -12.47 1.05
C LYS A 115 -5.98 -12.14 -0.41
N ILE A 116 -4.90 -12.01 -1.16
CA ILE A 116 -4.90 -11.65 -2.58
C ILE A 116 -4.41 -12.85 -3.38
N VAL A 117 -5.24 -13.34 -4.29
CA VAL A 117 -4.90 -14.49 -5.16
C VAL A 117 -5.26 -14.15 -6.61
N ASN A 118 -4.27 -14.01 -7.48
CA ASN A 118 -4.48 -13.78 -8.91
C ASN A 118 -3.31 -14.35 -9.72
N GLU A 119 -3.49 -14.51 -11.04
CA GLU A 119 -2.46 -15.09 -11.93
C GLU A 119 -1.18 -14.23 -12.06
N GLY A 120 -1.21 -12.96 -11.65
CA GLY A 120 -0.03 -12.09 -11.60
C GLY A 120 0.67 -11.89 -12.95
N ILE A 121 2.00 -11.88 -12.91
CA ILE A 121 2.86 -11.70 -14.08
C ILE A 121 2.85 -12.96 -14.95
N SER A 122 2.70 -12.78 -16.26
CA SER A 122 2.90 -13.83 -17.26
C SER A 122 4.41 -14.11 -17.42
N TRP A 123 5.01 -14.87 -16.51
CA TRP A 123 6.47 -15.09 -16.44
C TRP A 123 7.10 -15.69 -17.70
N ASP A 124 6.32 -16.44 -18.47
CA ASP A 124 6.77 -17.06 -19.73
C ASP A 124 6.65 -16.12 -20.95
N SER A 125 6.15 -14.88 -20.76
CA SER A 125 5.97 -13.95 -21.88
C SER A 125 7.33 -13.45 -22.40
N PRO A 126 7.63 -13.62 -23.71
CA PRO A 126 8.91 -13.19 -24.30
C PRO A 126 9.03 -11.66 -24.41
N SER A 127 7.95 -10.92 -24.17
CA SER A 127 7.92 -9.46 -24.17
C SER A 127 8.45 -8.85 -22.86
N ASN A 128 8.58 -9.66 -21.80
CA ASN A 128 8.97 -9.17 -20.48
C ASN A 128 10.42 -8.67 -20.44
N VAL A 129 10.59 -7.41 -20.04
CA VAL A 129 11.88 -6.79 -19.73
C VAL A 129 11.90 -6.42 -18.26
N TYR A 130 12.22 -7.41 -17.42
CA TYR A 130 12.13 -7.33 -15.96
C TYR A 130 12.93 -6.18 -15.33
N TRP A 131 14.11 -5.89 -15.86
CA TRP A 131 14.96 -4.81 -15.33
C TRP A 131 14.41 -3.40 -15.61
N GLN A 132 13.55 -3.26 -16.63
CA GLN A 132 12.80 -2.03 -16.92
C GLN A 132 11.41 -2.03 -16.25
N HIS A 133 11.07 -3.09 -15.53
CA HIS A 133 9.70 -3.35 -15.04
C HIS A 133 8.64 -3.35 -16.16
N HIS A 134 9.05 -3.65 -17.39
CA HIS A 134 8.13 -3.83 -18.51
C HIS A 134 7.67 -5.29 -18.51
N VAL A 135 6.62 -5.59 -17.75
CA VAL A 135 6.10 -6.96 -17.57
C VAL A 135 4.63 -7.03 -17.96
N GLU A 136 4.27 -8.13 -18.62
CA GLU A 136 2.90 -8.51 -18.94
C GLU A 136 2.26 -9.20 -17.74
N ARG A 137 0.99 -8.88 -17.47
CA ARG A 137 0.22 -9.45 -16.36
C ARG A 137 -1.03 -10.11 -16.90
N SER A 138 -1.26 -11.35 -16.48
CA SER A 138 -2.51 -12.06 -16.77
C SER A 138 -3.64 -11.53 -15.90
N GLU A 139 -3.36 -11.31 -14.61
CA GLU A 139 -4.30 -10.70 -13.65
C GLU A 139 -3.54 -9.84 -12.64
N SER A 140 -4.24 -8.92 -11.99
CA SER A 140 -3.69 -8.16 -10.87
C SER A 140 -4.78 -7.61 -9.97
N LEU A 141 -4.45 -7.31 -8.72
CA LEU A 141 -5.20 -6.37 -7.90
C LEU A 141 -4.54 -4.99 -8.04
N LYS A 142 -5.24 -4.05 -8.67
CA LYS A 142 -4.79 -2.68 -8.86
C LYS A 142 -5.66 -1.69 -8.07
N ILE A 143 -5.04 -0.85 -7.26
CA ILE A 143 -5.69 0.21 -6.49
C ILE A 143 -5.11 1.55 -6.96
N ILE A 144 -5.99 2.46 -7.37
CA ILE A 144 -5.63 3.80 -7.85
C ILE A 144 -6.32 4.83 -6.94
N LEU A 145 -5.53 5.69 -6.31
CA LEU A 145 -5.98 6.70 -5.35
C LEU A 145 -5.79 8.10 -5.94
N HIS A 146 -6.89 8.76 -6.26
CA HIS A 146 -6.86 10.13 -6.77
C HIS A 146 -6.89 11.14 -5.62
N GLY A 147 -6.01 12.15 -5.65
CA GLY A 147 -6.00 13.23 -4.66
C GLY A 147 -5.89 12.75 -3.20
N ASN A 148 -6.85 13.13 -2.36
CA ASN A 148 -7.01 12.72 -0.97
C ASN A 148 -7.96 11.50 -0.86
N ALA A 149 -7.67 10.43 -1.61
CA ALA A 149 -8.45 9.21 -1.57
C ALA A 149 -7.93 8.21 -0.53
N GLU A 150 -8.83 7.41 0.01
CA GLU A 150 -8.50 6.38 0.99
C GLU A 150 -9.08 5.02 0.56
N PHE A 151 -8.27 3.98 0.61
CA PHE A 151 -8.72 2.61 0.40
C PHE A 151 -8.48 1.77 1.65
N GLU A 152 -9.52 1.07 2.09
CA GLU A 152 -9.46 0.17 3.23
C GLU A 152 -10.03 -1.18 2.86
N ALA A 153 -9.27 -2.24 3.10
CA ALA A 153 -9.75 -3.61 2.98
C ALA A 153 -9.44 -4.37 4.26
N LYS A 154 -10.45 -5.05 4.79
CA LYS A 154 -10.34 -5.78 6.05
C LYS A 154 -11.04 -7.13 5.99
N ASP A 155 -10.35 -8.16 6.48
CA ASP A 155 -10.87 -9.53 6.63
C ASP A 155 -11.54 -10.05 5.35
N VAL A 156 -10.88 -9.86 4.20
CA VAL A 156 -11.45 -10.13 2.87
C VAL A 156 -10.50 -10.93 1.98
N VAL A 157 -11.07 -11.79 1.14
CA VAL A 157 -10.33 -12.56 0.12
C VAL A 157 -10.64 -11.99 -1.27
N LEU A 158 -9.64 -11.43 -1.93
CA LEU A 158 -9.73 -10.87 -3.27
C LEU A 158 -9.11 -11.84 -4.27
N LYS A 159 -9.97 -12.51 -5.06
CA LYS A 159 -9.56 -13.50 -6.07
C LYS A 159 -9.78 -12.99 -7.49
N GLY A 160 -8.80 -13.21 -8.35
CA GLY A 160 -8.86 -12.83 -9.76
C GLY A 160 -8.44 -11.39 -10.03
N ASN A 161 -8.71 -10.91 -11.24
CA ASN A 161 -8.38 -9.56 -11.66
C ASN A 161 -9.35 -8.50 -11.10
N HIS A 162 -8.83 -7.51 -10.37
CA HIS A 162 -9.61 -6.41 -9.78
C HIS A 162 -8.91 -5.07 -9.98
N MET A 163 -9.70 -4.03 -10.27
CA MET A 163 -9.23 -2.65 -10.31
C MET A 163 -10.16 -1.75 -9.51
N PHE A 164 -9.63 -1.13 -8.46
CA PHE A 164 -10.34 -0.17 -7.63
C PHE A 164 -9.78 1.23 -7.87
N GLU A 165 -10.64 2.12 -8.36
CA GLU A 165 -10.31 3.52 -8.59
C GLU A 165 -11.09 4.37 -7.59
N VAL A 166 -10.37 5.00 -6.66
CA VAL A 166 -10.97 5.78 -5.57
C VAL A 166 -10.85 7.27 -5.92
N PRO A 167 -11.97 7.99 -6.07
CA PRO A 167 -11.95 9.41 -6.42
C PRO A 167 -11.47 10.29 -5.28
N ASP A 168 -11.00 11.49 -5.61
CA ASP A 168 -10.53 12.48 -4.65
C ASP A 168 -11.60 12.78 -3.58
N GLY A 169 -11.15 12.85 -2.32
CA GLY A 169 -11.98 13.12 -1.15
C GLY A 169 -12.94 12.00 -0.78
N HIS A 170 -12.72 10.77 -1.24
CA HIS A 170 -13.54 9.61 -0.89
C HIS A 170 -12.72 8.51 -0.22
N ARG A 171 -13.41 7.74 0.62
CA ARG A 171 -12.92 6.52 1.23
C ARG A 171 -13.69 5.32 0.71
N MET A 172 -12.98 4.39 0.10
CA MET A 172 -13.51 3.09 -0.32
C MET A 172 -13.19 2.03 0.73
N CYS A 173 -14.20 1.35 1.25
CA CYS A 173 -14.07 0.25 2.19
C CYS A 173 -14.54 -1.06 1.55
N ILE A 174 -13.71 -2.09 1.60
CA ILE A 174 -14.00 -3.44 1.13
C ILE A 174 -14.13 -4.37 2.32
N ILE A 175 -15.28 -5.05 2.42
CA ILE A 175 -15.58 -5.99 3.49
C ILE A 175 -16.17 -7.25 2.88
N GLN A 176 -15.76 -8.41 3.38
CA GLN A 176 -16.31 -9.70 2.99
C GLN A 176 -17.81 -9.78 3.30
N ASP A 177 -18.58 -10.36 2.38
CA ASP A 177 -20.00 -10.68 2.57
C ASP A 177 -20.32 -12.12 2.12
N GLU A 178 -21.59 -12.52 2.22
CA GLU A 178 -22.04 -13.86 1.83
C GLU A 178 -21.93 -14.14 0.31
N ALA A 179 -21.88 -13.09 -0.53
CA ALA A 179 -21.81 -13.19 -1.99
C ALA A 179 -20.37 -13.02 -2.54
N GLY A 180 -19.41 -12.69 -1.68
CA GLY A 180 -18.05 -12.33 -2.04
C GLY A 180 -17.57 -11.15 -1.18
N PHE A 181 -17.70 -9.94 -1.69
CA PHE A 181 -17.40 -8.73 -0.92
C PHE A 181 -18.30 -7.58 -1.35
N THR A 182 -18.57 -6.67 -0.42
CA THR A 182 -19.25 -5.41 -0.67
C THR A 182 -18.23 -4.28 -0.73
N VAL A 183 -18.46 -3.36 -1.68
CA VAL A 183 -17.71 -2.11 -1.81
C VAL A 183 -18.57 -0.97 -1.29
N LYS A 184 -18.07 -0.24 -0.29
CA LYS A 184 -18.69 0.99 0.22
C LYS A 184 -17.82 2.18 -0.14
N LEU A 185 -18.42 3.23 -0.68
CA LEU A 185 -17.73 4.48 -1.00
C LEU A 185 -18.37 5.62 -0.21
N ASP A 186 -17.65 6.18 0.75
CA ASP A 186 -18.10 7.27 1.59
C ASP A 186 -17.28 8.55 1.28
N PRO A 187 -17.89 9.74 1.25
CA PRO A 187 -17.13 10.99 1.17
C PRO A 187 -16.38 11.23 2.49
N ILE A 188 -15.15 11.74 2.39
CA ILE A 188 -14.37 12.22 3.54
C ILE A 188 -14.94 13.58 3.98
N SER A 189 -15.17 13.74 5.28
CA SER A 189 -15.73 14.98 5.82
C SER A 189 -14.77 16.16 5.61
N LYS A 190 -15.31 17.39 5.61
CA LYS A 190 -14.50 18.59 5.39
C LYS A 190 -13.46 18.80 6.49
N GLU A 191 -13.80 18.39 7.71
CA GLU A 191 -12.96 18.49 8.91
C GLU A 191 -11.74 17.57 8.81
N MET A 192 -11.87 16.45 8.09
CA MET A 192 -10.81 15.44 7.90
C MET A 192 -10.07 15.60 6.56
N MET A 193 -10.37 16.63 5.77
CA MET A 193 -9.81 16.75 4.42
C MET A 193 -8.29 16.89 4.41
N ASP A 194 -7.68 17.47 5.44
CA ASP A 194 -6.23 17.64 5.50
C ASP A 194 -5.52 16.40 6.09
N SER A 195 -6.11 15.78 7.13
CA SER A 195 -5.52 14.64 7.86
C SER A 195 -5.86 13.27 7.29
N GLY A 196 -7.00 13.14 6.60
CA GLY A 196 -7.63 11.86 6.30
C GLY A 196 -8.48 11.32 7.45
N THR A 197 -9.11 10.16 7.25
CA THR A 197 -9.84 9.44 8.30
C THR A 197 -8.93 8.65 9.23
N TRP A 198 -7.66 8.50 8.86
CA TRP A 198 -6.59 7.99 9.73
C TRP A 198 -5.22 8.51 9.28
N TYR A 199 -4.24 8.48 10.18
CA TYR A 199 -2.85 8.83 9.87
C TYR A 199 -1.87 8.20 10.86
N TRP A 200 -0.59 8.13 10.47
CA TRP A 200 0.51 7.82 11.38
C TRP A 200 0.97 9.05 12.16
N GLU A 201 0.87 9.00 13.49
CA GLU A 201 1.50 9.95 14.39
C GLU A 201 2.97 9.53 14.64
N TYR A 202 3.90 10.42 14.30
CA TYR A 202 5.34 10.16 14.46
C TYR A 202 5.82 10.74 15.79
N THR A 203 6.40 9.88 16.61
CA THR A 203 6.98 10.23 17.91
C THR A 203 8.44 9.79 17.98
N LEU A 204 9.25 10.47 18.79
CA LEU A 204 10.64 10.07 19.03
C LEU A 204 10.71 9.27 20.33
N ASP A 205 11.31 8.09 20.26
CA ASP A 205 11.66 7.25 21.40
C ASP A 205 13.19 7.09 21.44
N GLY A 206 13.85 8.03 22.12
CA GLY A 206 15.30 8.15 22.10
C GLY A 206 15.83 8.46 20.69
N ALA A 207 16.59 7.54 20.12
CA ALA A 207 17.14 7.64 18.76
C ALA A 207 16.24 7.00 17.68
N HIS A 208 15.11 6.41 18.06
CA HIS A 208 14.21 5.71 17.16
C HIS A 208 12.94 6.52 16.91
N VAL A 209 12.40 6.38 15.70
CA VAL A 209 11.09 6.95 15.34
C VAL A 209 10.03 5.88 15.61
N LYS A 210 9.01 6.23 16.38
CA LYS A 210 7.87 5.37 16.71
C LYS A 210 6.60 5.91 16.08
N LEU A 211 5.88 5.05 15.38
CA LEU A 211 4.63 5.34 14.70
C LEU A 211 3.47 4.84 15.56
N ASN A 212 2.49 5.71 15.80
CA ASN A 212 1.21 5.33 16.40
C ASN A 212 0.09 5.64 15.40
N MET A 213 -0.74 4.65 15.10
CA MET A 213 -1.90 4.88 14.24
C MET A 213 -2.98 5.65 15.00
N VAL A 214 -3.50 6.69 14.37
CA VAL A 214 -4.64 7.48 14.86
C VAL A 214 -5.78 7.32 13.87
N ASP A 215 -6.88 6.70 14.31
CA ASP A 215 -8.14 6.66 13.57
C ASP A 215 -9.05 7.81 14.05
N LEU A 216 -9.60 8.55 13.09
CA LEU A 216 -10.51 9.66 13.33
C LEU A 216 -11.96 9.24 13.08
N CYS A 217 -12.84 9.68 13.97
CA CYS A 217 -14.27 9.52 13.89
C CYS A 217 -14.87 10.60 12.96
N GLY A 218 -16.14 10.45 12.58
CA GLY A 218 -16.79 11.34 11.59
C GLY A 218 -16.80 12.84 11.93
N ASP A 219 -16.49 13.20 13.18
CA ASP A 219 -16.34 14.56 13.69
C ASP A 219 -14.87 15.04 13.81
N GLY A 220 -13.91 14.23 13.34
CA GLY A 220 -12.48 14.50 13.43
C GLY A 220 -11.85 14.21 14.80
N THR A 221 -12.58 13.62 15.75
CA THR A 221 -12.03 13.22 17.05
C THR A 221 -11.38 11.84 16.99
N ASN A 222 -10.40 11.56 17.84
CA ASN A 222 -9.75 10.25 17.88
C ASN A 222 -10.72 9.20 18.47
N CYS A 223 -11.00 8.15 17.70
CA CYS A 223 -11.98 7.12 18.08
C CYS A 223 -11.58 6.33 19.35
N ARG A 224 -10.33 6.39 19.82
CA ARG A 224 -9.90 5.77 21.09
C ARG A 224 -10.58 6.36 22.32
N PHE A 225 -11.15 7.56 22.24
CA PHE A 225 -11.80 8.24 23.38
C PHE A 225 -13.30 7.94 23.53
N LEU A 226 -13.89 7.07 22.71
CA LEU A 226 -15.34 6.76 22.73
C LEU A 226 -15.70 5.42 23.39
N ILE A 227 -14.75 4.75 24.06
CA ILE A 227 -15.02 3.53 24.83
C ILE A 227 -14.97 3.88 26.33
N HIS A 228 -16.10 4.31 26.87
CA HIS A 228 -16.40 4.31 28.31
C HIS A 228 -17.75 3.62 28.54
#